data_AF-A0A528A166-F1
#
_entry.id   AF-A0A528A166-F1
#
_cell.length_a   1.000
_cell.length_b   1.000
_cell.length_c   1.000
_cell.angle_alpha   90.00
_cell.angle_beta   90.00
_cell.angle_gamma   90.00
#
_symmetry.space_group_name_H-M   'P 1'
#
loop_
_entity.id
_entity.type
_entity.pdbx_description
1 polymer ?
#
loop_
_entity_poly.entity_id
_entity_poly.type
_entity_poly.pdbx_seq_one_letter_code
_entity_poly.pdbx_strand_id
1 'polypeptide(L)'
;NKTVKVGVDQTTDIGSNDTETVGKNRSLTVMANEAIHVVSNSTENIDANHSQTVGLVQTVTVGAARVDTVGAAEARTVGAAQTNTIGATRSVTVGISQSHDIGASDSWSVGAGQSVSIGAGQTISVGADQSFEVGAGRATKIGADDAMGVGGSQAIKVAKGYLLEVGEDGAIKIGTDLVVEAGDSITLKCGSATIAMKKDGTISIEGKDITVKGSGKIDVKASSDITMKGSKINQN
;
A
#
# COMPACT_ATOMS: atom_id res chain seq x y z
N ASN A 1 -66.73 7.54 24.52
CA ASN A 1 -65.74 6.43 24.60
C ASN A 1 -66.42 5.15 24.16
N LYS A 2 -65.77 4.37 23.29
CA LYS A 2 -66.23 3.05 22.85
C LYS A 2 -65.20 2.02 23.33
N THR A 3 -65.66 0.93 23.93
CA THR A 3 -64.82 -0.19 24.36
C THR A 3 -65.40 -1.47 23.76
N VAL A 4 -64.53 -2.32 23.23
CA VAL A 4 -64.89 -3.66 22.73
C VAL A 4 -64.04 -4.67 23.50
N LYS A 5 -64.67 -5.74 24.00
CA LYS A 5 -63.99 -6.84 24.68
C LYS A 5 -64.35 -8.14 23.97
N VAL A 6 -63.33 -8.89 23.57
CA VAL A 6 -63.47 -10.22 22.94
C VAL A 6 -63.01 -11.27 23.95
N GLY A 7 -63.77 -12.35 24.10
CA GLY A 7 -63.49 -13.39 25.10
C GLY A 7 -62.49 -14.45 24.64
N VAL A 8 -62.56 -14.84 23.35
CA VAL A 8 -61.72 -15.89 22.77
C VAL A 8 -61.07 -15.34 21.49
N ASP A 9 -61.80 -15.33 20.38
CA ASP A 9 -61.27 -14.98 19.05
C ASP A 9 -62.06 -13.85 18.37
N GLN A 10 -61.36 -13.08 17.55
CA GLN A 10 -61.95 -12.08 16.65
C GLN A 10 -61.43 -12.31 15.23
N THR A 11 -62.34 -12.31 14.26
CA THR A 11 -62.02 -12.31 12.82
C THR A 11 -62.69 -11.10 12.18
N THR A 12 -61.94 -10.41 11.31
CA THR A 12 -62.44 -9.28 10.54
C THR A 12 -62.13 -9.53 9.08
N ASP A 13 -63.17 -9.69 8.25
CA ASP A 13 -63.04 -9.87 6.81
C ASP A 13 -63.52 -8.61 6.08
N ILE A 14 -62.67 -8.03 5.24
CA ILE A 14 -62.97 -6.84 4.43
C ILE A 14 -62.95 -7.24 2.96
N GLY A 15 -64.08 -7.09 2.25
CA GLY A 15 -64.22 -7.54 0.86
C GLY A 15 -63.56 -6.66 -0.20
N SER A 16 -63.22 -5.41 0.11
CA SER A 16 -62.60 -4.48 -0.84
C SER A 16 -61.50 -3.63 -0.20
N ASN A 17 -61.86 -2.57 0.53
CA ASN A 17 -60.90 -1.61 1.08
C ASN A 17 -61.18 -1.36 2.57
N ASP A 18 -60.12 -1.22 3.35
CA ASP A 18 -60.16 -0.75 4.74
C ASP A 18 -59.41 0.59 4.85
N THR A 19 -59.93 1.51 5.65
CA THR A 19 -59.32 2.83 5.85
C THR A 19 -59.53 3.26 7.30
N GLU A 20 -58.43 3.49 8.01
CA GLU A 20 -58.43 3.91 9.40
C GLU A 20 -57.81 5.29 9.54
N THR A 21 -58.48 6.19 10.26
CA THR A 21 -57.95 7.50 10.64
C THR A 21 -57.95 7.64 12.16
N VAL A 22 -56.77 7.87 12.74
CA VAL A 22 -56.60 8.11 14.17
C VAL A 22 -56.21 9.56 14.41
N GLY A 23 -57.06 10.35 15.06
CA GLY A 23 -56.85 11.80 15.19
C GLY A 23 -55.78 12.24 16.19
N LYS A 24 -55.28 11.34 17.05
CA LYS A 24 -54.20 11.63 18.02
C LYS A 24 -53.16 10.51 18.04
N ASN A 25 -53.38 9.49 18.86
CA ASN A 25 -52.40 8.44 19.14
C ASN A 25 -53.02 7.05 18.93
N ARG A 26 -52.23 6.14 18.37
CA ARG A 26 -52.53 4.70 18.33
C ARG A 26 -51.51 3.97 19.21
N SER A 27 -51.95 2.94 19.92
CA SER A 27 -51.09 2.03 20.68
C SER A 27 -51.58 0.61 20.46
N LEU A 28 -50.65 -0.31 20.24
CA LEU A 28 -50.88 -1.73 20.07
C LEU A 28 -49.97 -2.48 21.05
N THR A 29 -50.49 -3.52 21.67
CA THR A 29 -49.70 -4.44 22.50
C THR A 29 -50.10 -5.86 22.13
N VAL A 30 -49.12 -6.63 21.69
CA VAL A 30 -49.26 -8.05 21.37
C VAL A 30 -48.47 -8.84 22.40
N MET A 31 -49.12 -9.78 23.10
CA MET A 31 -48.49 -10.49 24.22
C MET A 31 -47.66 -11.71 23.79
N ALA A 32 -47.91 -12.23 22.59
CA ALA A 32 -47.24 -13.42 22.06
C ALA A 32 -46.56 -13.12 20.72
N ASN A 33 -47.28 -13.27 19.60
CA ASN A 33 -46.72 -13.14 18.27
C ASN A 33 -47.65 -12.31 17.37
N GLU A 34 -47.04 -11.56 16.45
CA GLU A 34 -47.72 -10.86 15.36
C GLU A 34 -47.18 -11.36 14.02
N ALA A 35 -48.08 -11.66 13.08
CA ALA A 35 -47.72 -12.05 11.72
C ALA A 35 -48.47 -11.15 10.74
N ILE A 36 -47.72 -10.51 9.85
CA ILE A 36 -48.25 -9.64 8.81
C ILE A 36 -47.82 -10.21 7.46
N HIS A 37 -48.78 -10.44 6.57
CA HIS A 37 -48.52 -10.90 5.21
C HIS A 37 -49.11 -9.92 4.21
N VAL A 38 -48.25 -9.35 3.37
CA VAL A 38 -48.63 -8.44 2.29
C VAL A 38 -48.26 -9.12 0.97
N VAL A 39 -49.25 -9.33 0.11
CA VAL A 39 -49.07 -10.12 -1.13
C VAL A 39 -48.39 -9.32 -2.25
N SER A 40 -48.54 -7.99 -2.25
CA SER A 40 -48.06 -7.12 -3.33
C SER A 40 -47.04 -6.12 -2.81
N ASN A 41 -47.49 -4.95 -2.34
CA ASN A 41 -46.61 -3.87 -1.91
C ASN A 41 -47.01 -3.32 -0.55
N SER A 42 -46.02 -2.90 0.24
CA SER A 42 -46.19 -2.15 1.47
C SER A 42 -45.44 -0.82 1.35
N THR A 43 -46.07 0.27 1.76
CA THR A 43 -45.49 1.61 1.82
C THR A 43 -45.74 2.17 3.20
N GLU A 44 -44.70 2.70 3.83
CA GLU A 44 -44.75 3.36 5.13
C GLU A 44 -44.12 4.75 5.01
N ASN A 45 -44.83 5.77 5.48
CA ASN A 45 -44.36 7.15 5.52
C ASN A 45 -44.38 7.64 6.97
N ILE A 46 -43.24 8.12 7.45
CA ILE A 46 -43.08 8.69 8.80
C ILE A 46 -42.41 10.05 8.62
N ASP A 47 -43.15 11.12 8.91
CA ASP A 47 -42.70 12.49 8.64
C ASP A 47 -41.65 13.02 9.63
N ALA A 48 -41.59 12.41 10.82
CA ALA A 48 -40.67 12.79 11.89
C ALA A 48 -39.68 11.64 12.17
N ASN A 49 -39.85 10.94 13.30
CA ASN A 49 -38.87 9.96 13.77
C ASN A 49 -39.44 8.54 13.75
N HIS A 50 -38.64 7.59 13.29
CA HIS A 50 -38.87 6.16 13.45
C HIS A 50 -37.84 5.59 14.44
N SER A 51 -38.31 4.92 15.50
CA SER A 51 -37.48 4.18 16.44
C SER A 51 -37.93 2.73 16.49
N GLN A 52 -36.99 1.80 16.36
CA GLN A 52 -37.23 0.36 16.41
C GLN A 52 -36.21 -0.28 17.35
N THR A 53 -36.71 -1.12 18.27
CA THR A 53 -35.88 -1.90 19.20
C THR A 53 -36.21 -3.37 19.03
N VAL A 54 -35.20 -4.19 18.77
CA VAL A 54 -35.31 -5.65 18.73
C VAL A 54 -34.48 -6.23 19.86
N GLY A 55 -35.12 -6.97 20.77
CA GLY A 55 -34.47 -7.42 22.01
C GLY A 55 -33.43 -8.53 21.83
N LEU A 56 -33.48 -9.28 20.72
CA LEU A 56 -32.59 -10.42 20.47
C LEU A 56 -32.01 -10.42 19.06
N VAL A 57 -32.80 -10.83 18.05
CA VAL A 57 -32.33 -11.06 16.69
C VAL A 57 -33.26 -10.41 15.68
N GLN A 58 -32.67 -9.69 14.73
CA GLN A 58 -33.35 -9.20 13.53
C GLN A 58 -32.77 -9.90 12.31
N THR A 59 -33.64 -10.41 11.44
CA THR A 59 -33.26 -10.98 10.14
C THR A 59 -34.02 -10.26 9.05
N VAL A 60 -33.30 -9.81 8.01
CA VAL A 60 -33.86 -9.15 6.85
C VAL A 60 -33.38 -9.89 5.60
N THR A 61 -34.32 -10.39 4.80
CA THR A 61 -34.02 -11.04 3.53
C THR A 61 -34.63 -10.20 2.41
N VAL A 62 -33.81 -9.88 1.40
CA VAL A 62 -34.23 -9.12 0.22
C VAL A 62 -33.95 -9.95 -1.01
N GLY A 63 -34.98 -10.26 -1.79
CA GLY A 63 -34.86 -11.21 -2.91
C GLY A 63 -34.19 -10.66 -4.17
N ALA A 64 -34.25 -9.35 -4.39
CA ALA A 64 -33.73 -8.72 -5.61
C ALA A 64 -32.74 -7.59 -5.31
N ALA A 65 -33.23 -6.47 -4.77
CA ALA A 65 -32.42 -5.28 -4.55
C ALA A 65 -32.85 -4.53 -3.29
N ARG A 66 -31.86 -3.96 -2.60
CA ARG A 66 -32.04 -3.03 -1.48
C ARG A 66 -31.36 -1.72 -1.83
N VAL A 67 -32.05 -0.61 -1.58
CA VAL A 67 -31.53 0.76 -1.76
C VAL A 67 -31.79 1.52 -0.47
N ASP A 68 -30.73 2.05 0.12
CA ASP A 68 -30.79 2.90 1.30
C ASP A 68 -30.26 4.30 0.92
N THR A 69 -31.03 5.34 1.23
CA THR A 69 -30.65 6.74 0.99
C THR A 69 -30.75 7.51 2.30
N VAL A 70 -29.64 8.15 2.71
CA VAL A 70 -29.57 8.97 3.93
C VAL A 70 -29.23 10.40 3.54
N GLY A 71 -30.08 11.36 3.93
CA GLY A 71 -29.93 12.76 3.52
C GLY A 71 -28.87 13.55 4.30
N ALA A 72 -28.41 13.03 5.44
CA ALA A 72 -27.41 13.68 6.29
C ALA A 72 -26.35 12.66 6.76
N ALA A 73 -26.39 12.24 8.03
CA ALA A 73 -25.41 11.34 8.61
C ALA A 73 -25.98 9.92 8.83
N GLU A 74 -25.17 8.91 8.55
CA GLU A 74 -25.39 7.52 8.98
C GLU A 74 -24.34 7.17 10.04
N ALA A 75 -24.77 6.58 11.16
CA ALA A 75 -23.88 6.02 12.16
C ALA A 75 -24.21 4.54 12.37
N ARG A 76 -23.17 3.71 12.47
CA ARG A 76 -23.29 2.27 12.70
C ARG A 76 -22.32 1.85 13.79
N THR A 77 -22.85 1.21 14.82
CA THR A 77 -22.07 0.64 15.93
C THR A 77 -22.36 -0.84 16.04
N VAL A 78 -21.30 -1.65 16.06
CA VAL A 78 -21.38 -3.11 16.25
C VAL A 78 -20.55 -3.45 17.49
N GLY A 79 -21.18 -4.06 18.49
CA GLY A 79 -20.50 -4.37 19.77
C GLY A 79 -19.58 -5.60 19.75
N ALA A 80 -19.61 -6.37 18.66
CA ALA A 80 -18.85 -7.59 18.47
C ALA A 80 -18.38 -7.70 16.99
N ALA A 81 -18.25 -8.91 16.47
CA ALA A 81 -17.79 -9.13 15.10
C ALA A 81 -18.80 -8.63 14.04
N GLN A 82 -18.29 -8.02 12.98
CA GLN A 82 -19.03 -7.70 11.76
C GLN A 82 -18.42 -8.46 10.59
N THR A 83 -19.24 -9.17 9.82
CA THR A 83 -18.83 -9.88 8.59
C THR A 83 -19.65 -9.38 7.41
N ASN A 84 -18.98 -8.96 6.33
CA ASN A 84 -19.60 -8.54 5.09
C ASN A 84 -19.09 -9.42 3.95
N THR A 85 -19.98 -10.16 3.29
CA THR A 85 -19.65 -10.97 2.10
C THR A 85 -20.28 -10.33 0.88
N ILE A 86 -19.47 -10.07 -0.16
CA ILE A 86 -19.93 -9.53 -1.43
C ILE A 86 -19.65 -10.59 -2.50
N GLY A 87 -20.69 -11.09 -3.15
CA GLY A 87 -20.58 -12.19 -4.13
C GLY A 87 -20.04 -11.79 -5.51
N ALA A 88 -20.02 -10.49 -5.81
CA ALA A 88 -19.52 -9.95 -7.08
C ALA A 88 -18.68 -8.69 -6.81
N THR A 89 -19.18 -7.52 -7.19
CA THR A 89 -18.42 -6.27 -7.12
C THR A 89 -18.80 -5.43 -5.91
N ARG A 90 -17.80 -4.86 -5.23
CA ARG A 90 -17.96 -3.80 -4.23
C ARG A 90 -17.33 -2.51 -4.77
N SER A 91 -18.10 -1.43 -4.81
CA SER A 91 -17.61 -0.09 -5.13
C SER A 91 -17.89 0.86 -3.98
N VAL A 92 -16.95 1.77 -3.72
CA VAL A 92 -17.03 2.78 -2.65
C VAL A 92 -16.51 4.09 -3.20
N THR A 93 -17.32 5.14 -3.09
CA THR A 93 -16.95 6.51 -3.49
C THR A 93 -17.07 7.41 -2.28
N VAL A 94 -16.01 8.19 -2.01
CA VAL A 94 -15.96 9.13 -0.89
C VAL A 94 -15.68 10.52 -1.45
N GLY A 95 -16.52 11.50 -1.09
CA GLY A 95 -16.46 12.85 -1.67
C GLY A 95 -15.40 13.77 -1.09
N ILE A 96 -15.04 13.60 0.20
CA ILE A 96 -14.13 14.51 0.90
C ILE A 96 -12.96 13.74 1.52
N SER A 97 -13.21 12.91 2.52
CA SER A 97 -12.16 12.20 3.25
C SER A 97 -12.65 10.86 3.80
N GLN A 98 -11.70 9.93 3.94
CA GLN A 98 -11.90 8.63 4.57
C GLN A 98 -10.78 8.41 5.59
N SER A 99 -11.14 7.98 6.80
CA SER A 99 -10.19 7.50 7.82
C SER A 99 -10.43 6.01 8.07
N HIS A 100 -9.37 5.30 8.44
CA HIS A 100 -9.42 3.89 8.80
C HIS A 100 -8.50 3.63 9.98
N ASP A 101 -9.09 3.49 11.18
CA ASP A 101 -8.37 3.28 12.42
C ASP A 101 -8.52 1.83 12.87
N ILE A 102 -7.38 1.13 13.02
CA ILE A 102 -7.33 -0.27 13.39
C ILE A 102 -6.57 -0.43 14.71
N GLY A 103 -7.21 -1.03 15.71
CA GLY A 103 -6.65 -1.13 17.06
C GLY A 103 -5.65 -2.27 17.28
N ALA A 104 -5.65 -3.31 16.45
CA ALA A 104 -4.78 -4.48 16.62
C ALA A 104 -4.03 -4.86 15.34
N SER A 105 -4.74 -5.34 14.32
CA SER A 105 -4.13 -5.84 13.07
C SER A 105 -5.04 -5.62 11.88
N ASP A 106 -4.46 -5.27 10.74
CA ASP A 106 -5.13 -5.20 9.44
C ASP A 106 -4.44 -6.14 8.45
N SER A 107 -5.23 -6.87 7.65
CA SER A 107 -4.71 -7.87 6.72
C SER A 107 -5.50 -7.88 5.41
N TRP A 108 -4.78 -7.87 4.30
CA TRP A 108 -5.37 -7.82 2.95
C TRP A 108 -4.82 -8.97 2.11
N SER A 109 -5.70 -9.73 1.48
CA SER A 109 -5.34 -10.76 0.49
C SER A 109 -6.01 -10.43 -0.84
N VAL A 110 -5.19 -10.23 -1.87
CA VAL A 110 -5.64 -9.88 -3.23
C VAL A 110 -5.23 -11.02 -4.17
N GLY A 111 -6.22 -11.71 -4.73
CA GLY A 111 -5.97 -12.91 -5.55
C GLY A 111 -5.52 -12.64 -6.99
N ALA A 112 -5.78 -11.45 -7.53
CA ALA A 112 -5.43 -11.08 -8.90
C ALA A 112 -4.47 -9.89 -8.94
N GLY A 113 -4.99 -8.67 -9.09
CA GLY A 113 -4.19 -7.45 -9.16
C GLY A 113 -4.72 -6.35 -8.25
N GLN A 114 -3.81 -5.49 -7.81
CA GLN A 114 -4.12 -4.27 -7.07
C GLN A 114 -3.49 -3.08 -7.79
N SER A 115 -4.27 -2.03 -8.03
CA SER A 115 -3.79 -0.76 -8.56
C SER A 115 -4.12 0.35 -7.58
N VAL A 116 -3.13 1.21 -7.28
CA VAL A 116 -3.30 2.38 -6.44
C VAL A 116 -2.81 3.60 -7.22
N SER A 117 -3.65 4.63 -7.31
CA SER A 117 -3.32 5.90 -7.97
C SER A 117 -3.55 7.04 -6.99
N ILE A 118 -2.53 7.85 -6.78
CA ILE A 118 -2.52 8.94 -5.80
C ILE A 118 -2.21 10.22 -6.57
N GLY A 119 -3.13 11.19 -6.54
CA GLY A 119 -3.01 12.43 -7.32
C GLY A 119 -2.13 13.51 -6.68
N ALA A 120 -1.89 13.42 -5.37
CA ALA A 120 -1.08 14.36 -4.61
C ALA A 120 0.05 13.62 -3.88
N GLY A 121 0.16 13.75 -2.55
CA GLY A 121 1.19 13.09 -1.75
C GLY A 121 0.72 11.78 -1.09
N GLN A 122 1.69 10.91 -0.80
CA GLN A 122 1.53 9.75 0.07
C GLN A 122 2.63 9.76 1.12
N THR A 123 2.27 9.56 2.39
CA THR A 123 3.23 9.36 3.48
C THR A 123 2.95 8.02 4.15
N ILE A 124 4.01 7.25 4.39
CA ILE A 124 3.95 5.98 5.13
C ILE A 124 4.96 6.10 6.27
N SER A 125 4.51 5.83 7.48
CA SER A 125 5.36 5.75 8.68
C SER A 125 5.20 4.37 9.30
N VAL A 126 6.32 3.69 9.52
CA VAL A 126 6.36 2.36 10.13
C VAL A 126 7.14 2.46 11.44
N GLY A 127 6.50 2.08 12.54
CA GLY A 127 7.09 2.22 13.89
C GLY A 127 8.06 1.10 14.28
N ALA A 128 8.00 -0.04 13.59
CA ALA A 128 8.87 -1.20 13.80
C ALA A 128 9.36 -1.68 12.43
N ASP A 129 9.20 -2.97 12.12
CA ASP A 129 9.75 -3.57 10.92
C ASP A 129 8.79 -3.52 9.72
N GLN A 130 9.35 -3.35 8.52
CA GLN A 130 8.67 -3.52 7.24
C GLN A 130 9.42 -4.55 6.40
N SER A 131 8.71 -5.59 5.95
CA SER A 131 9.20 -6.54 4.96
C SER A 131 8.48 -6.35 3.63
N PHE A 132 9.21 -6.50 2.52
CA PHE A 132 8.67 -6.39 1.18
C PHE A 132 9.32 -7.42 0.27
N GLU A 133 8.51 -8.35 -0.24
CA GLU A 133 8.94 -9.44 -1.11
C GLU A 133 8.26 -9.32 -2.48
N VAL A 134 9.04 -9.49 -3.55
CA VAL A 134 8.55 -9.45 -4.94
C VAL A 134 9.01 -10.72 -5.64
N GLY A 135 8.05 -11.58 -6.01
CA GLY A 135 8.34 -12.88 -6.62
C GLY A 135 8.77 -12.84 -8.09
N ALA A 136 8.46 -11.75 -8.82
CA ALA A 136 8.80 -11.61 -10.24
C ALA A 136 9.68 -10.38 -10.52
N GLY A 137 9.07 -9.23 -10.83
CA GLY A 137 9.80 -8.01 -11.18
C GLY A 137 9.25 -6.78 -10.47
N ARG A 138 10.12 -5.83 -10.19
CA ARG A 138 9.79 -4.49 -9.68
C ARG A 138 10.41 -3.46 -10.63
N ALA A 139 9.61 -2.50 -11.06
CA ALA A 139 10.07 -1.31 -11.77
C ALA A 139 9.70 -0.07 -10.97
N THR A 140 10.66 0.83 -10.79
CA THR A 140 10.47 2.10 -10.10
C THR A 140 10.92 3.22 -11.04
N LYS A 141 10.09 4.25 -11.21
CA LYS A 141 10.44 5.47 -11.93
C LYS A 141 10.20 6.66 -11.00
N ILE A 142 11.27 7.37 -10.67
CA ILE A 142 11.21 8.62 -9.91
C ILE A 142 11.39 9.77 -10.90
N GLY A 143 10.48 10.75 -10.88
CA GLY A 143 10.47 11.87 -11.83
C GLY A 143 11.29 13.09 -11.37
N ALA A 144 11.53 13.20 -10.06
CA ALA A 144 12.33 14.24 -9.44
C ALA A 144 13.33 13.57 -8.49
N ASP A 145 13.27 13.85 -7.20
CA ASP A 145 14.27 13.40 -6.23
C ASP A 145 13.91 12.06 -5.57
N ASP A 146 14.92 11.21 -5.36
CA ASP A 146 14.87 10.02 -4.51
C ASP A 146 15.96 10.13 -3.43
N ALA A 147 15.55 10.12 -2.16
CA ALA A 147 16.45 10.29 -1.03
C ALA A 147 16.32 9.08 -0.09
N MET A 148 17.44 8.36 0.10
CA MET A 148 17.51 7.18 0.95
C MET A 148 18.52 7.39 2.08
N GLY A 149 18.04 7.38 3.31
CA GLY A 149 18.86 7.39 4.52
C GLY A 149 18.80 6.04 5.23
N VAL A 150 19.97 5.45 5.51
CA VAL A 150 20.09 4.19 6.25
C VAL A 150 20.95 4.44 7.48
N GLY A 151 20.36 4.36 8.67
CA GLY A 151 21.09 4.54 9.93
C GLY A 151 21.87 3.29 10.38
N GLY A 152 21.48 2.12 9.88
CA GLY A 152 22.13 0.84 10.13
C GLY A 152 22.95 0.34 8.94
N SER A 153 22.83 -0.95 8.62
CA SER A 153 23.51 -1.56 7.48
C SER A 153 22.60 -1.65 6.25
N GLN A 154 23.21 -1.56 5.06
CA GLN A 154 22.57 -1.85 3.79
C GLN A 154 23.35 -2.94 3.06
N ALA A 155 22.66 -4.01 2.65
CA ALA A 155 23.23 -5.08 1.85
C ALA A 155 22.48 -5.19 0.52
N ILE A 156 23.24 -5.22 -0.58
CA ILE A 156 22.70 -5.37 -1.93
C ILE A 156 23.33 -6.61 -2.54
N LYS A 157 22.51 -7.62 -2.84
CA LYS A 157 22.93 -8.84 -3.51
C LYS A 157 22.23 -8.95 -4.86
N VAL A 158 23.01 -8.91 -5.94
CA VAL A 158 22.50 -8.96 -7.32
C VAL A 158 23.11 -10.18 -8.01
N ALA A 159 22.27 -11.07 -8.55
CA ALA A 159 22.71 -12.33 -9.14
C ALA A 159 23.15 -12.22 -10.61
N LYS A 160 22.74 -11.15 -11.30
CA LYS A 160 23.06 -10.91 -12.72
C LYS A 160 23.83 -9.60 -12.85
N GLY A 161 23.33 -8.63 -13.61
CA GLY A 161 23.98 -7.34 -13.82
C GLY A 161 23.50 -6.28 -12.82
N TYR A 162 24.43 -5.39 -12.45
CA TYR A 162 24.15 -4.13 -11.76
C TYR A 162 24.79 -3.00 -12.56
N LEU A 163 24.03 -1.95 -12.84
CA LEU A 163 24.48 -0.76 -13.57
C LEU A 163 24.14 0.48 -12.73
N LEU A 164 25.11 1.35 -12.54
CA LEU A 164 24.94 2.66 -11.94
C LEU A 164 25.38 3.71 -12.96
N GLU A 165 24.44 4.52 -13.43
CA GLU A 165 24.69 5.66 -14.31
C GLU A 165 24.36 6.94 -13.56
N VAL A 166 25.29 7.89 -13.57
CA VAL A 166 25.14 9.21 -12.94
C VAL A 166 25.37 10.25 -14.02
N GLY A 167 24.39 11.12 -14.24
CA GLY A 167 24.42 12.11 -15.34
C GLY A 167 25.29 13.34 -15.05
N GLU A 168 25.46 13.67 -13.78
CA GLU A 168 26.29 14.79 -13.31
C GLU A 168 27.35 14.25 -12.34
N ASP A 169 27.41 14.79 -11.12
CA ASP A 169 28.43 14.44 -10.14
C ASP A 169 28.04 13.21 -9.30
N GLY A 170 28.99 12.28 -9.16
CA GLY A 170 28.92 11.15 -8.25
C GLY A 170 30.06 11.19 -7.24
N ALA A 171 29.75 10.93 -5.97
CA ALA A 171 30.74 10.87 -4.90
C ALA A 171 30.63 9.55 -4.13
N ILE A 172 31.77 8.88 -3.94
CA ILE A 172 31.89 7.69 -3.10
C ILE A 172 32.83 8.05 -1.96
N LYS A 173 32.28 8.19 -0.75
CA LYS A 173 33.05 8.47 0.47
C LYS A 173 32.90 7.31 1.43
N ILE A 174 34.01 6.62 1.70
CA ILE A 174 34.08 5.48 2.62
C ILE A 174 34.94 5.87 3.82
N GLY A 175 34.42 5.65 5.04
CA GLY A 175 35.09 6.07 6.28
C GLY A 175 36.18 5.11 6.76
N THR A 176 36.08 3.83 6.40
CA THR A 176 37.06 2.79 6.71
C THR A 176 37.63 2.22 5.41
N ASP A 177 37.24 1.00 5.03
CA ASP A 177 37.85 0.28 3.91
C ASP A 177 36.89 0.20 2.71
N LEU A 178 37.42 0.54 1.54
CA LEU A 178 36.79 0.23 0.26
C LEU A 178 37.49 -1.00 -0.34
N VAL A 179 36.78 -2.13 -0.37
CA VAL A 179 37.26 -3.35 -1.05
C VAL A 179 36.50 -3.50 -2.36
N VAL A 180 37.24 -3.56 -3.47
CA VAL A 180 36.70 -3.88 -4.80
C VAL A 180 37.33 -5.19 -5.26
N GLU A 181 36.55 -6.25 -5.24
CA GLU A 181 36.95 -7.57 -5.73
C GLU A 181 36.22 -7.87 -7.04
N ALA A 182 36.98 -8.16 -8.10
CA ALA A 182 36.45 -8.52 -9.40
C ALA A 182 37.10 -9.82 -9.88
N GLY A 183 36.29 -10.74 -10.45
CA GLY A 183 36.77 -12.05 -10.89
C GLY A 183 37.65 -12.01 -12.15
N ASP A 184 37.45 -11.02 -13.03
CA ASP A 184 38.20 -10.91 -14.29
C ASP A 184 39.05 -9.63 -14.38
N SER A 185 38.47 -8.46 -14.14
CA SER A 185 39.20 -7.19 -14.24
C SER A 185 38.54 -6.04 -13.50
N ILE A 186 39.35 -5.06 -13.08
CA ILE A 186 38.92 -3.74 -12.62
C ILE A 186 39.42 -2.71 -13.63
N THR A 187 38.57 -1.78 -14.06
CA THR A 187 38.96 -0.71 -15.00
C THR A 187 38.38 0.63 -14.55
N LEU A 188 39.26 1.62 -14.41
CA LEU A 188 38.93 3.01 -14.14
C LEU A 188 39.28 3.82 -15.38
N LYS A 189 38.27 4.42 -16.03
CA LYS A 189 38.45 5.16 -17.28
C LYS A 189 37.97 6.59 -17.14
N CYS A 190 38.75 7.54 -17.64
CA CYS A 190 38.41 8.96 -17.73
C CYS A 190 38.84 9.50 -19.09
N GLY A 191 37.89 9.71 -20.01
CA GLY A 191 38.20 10.09 -21.39
C GLY A 191 39.15 9.08 -22.06
N SER A 192 40.35 9.54 -22.43
CA SER A 192 41.43 8.73 -23.01
C SER A 192 42.37 8.09 -21.98
N ALA A 193 42.27 8.43 -20.70
CA ALA A 193 43.08 7.84 -19.64
C ALA A 193 42.41 6.58 -19.07
N THR A 194 43.20 5.57 -18.74
CA THR A 194 42.74 4.29 -18.19
C THR A 194 43.71 3.74 -17.14
N ILE A 195 43.17 3.25 -16.03
CA ILE A 195 43.87 2.36 -15.10
C ILE A 195 43.13 1.03 -15.13
N ALA A 196 43.82 -0.06 -15.49
CA ALA A 196 43.21 -1.39 -15.60
C ALA A 196 44.03 -2.43 -14.82
N MET A 197 43.34 -3.31 -14.11
CA MET A 197 43.89 -4.46 -13.41
C MET A 197 43.20 -5.72 -13.93
N LYS A 198 43.98 -6.76 -14.25
CA LYS A 198 43.48 -8.06 -14.74
C LYS A 198 43.70 -9.15 -13.71
N LYS A 199 42.95 -10.26 -13.83
CA LYS A 199 43.09 -11.44 -12.97
C LYS A 199 44.47 -12.11 -12.98
N ASP A 200 45.27 -11.88 -14.02
CA ASP A 200 46.66 -12.37 -14.10
C ASP A 200 47.66 -11.49 -13.31
N GLY A 201 47.18 -10.44 -12.65
CA GLY A 201 48.00 -9.49 -11.89
C GLY A 201 48.56 -8.34 -12.71
N THR A 202 48.33 -8.31 -14.03
CA THR A 202 48.77 -7.18 -14.88
C THR A 202 48.04 -5.91 -14.50
N ILE A 203 48.79 -4.84 -14.22
CA ILE A 203 48.28 -3.49 -14.02
C ILE A 203 48.77 -2.60 -15.17
N SER A 204 47.84 -1.98 -15.92
CA SER A 204 48.14 -1.00 -16.96
C SER A 204 47.70 0.40 -16.50
N ILE A 205 48.55 1.40 -16.72
CA ILE A 205 48.25 2.82 -16.48
C ILE A 205 48.59 3.56 -17.77
N GLU A 206 47.55 4.08 -18.43
CA GLU A 206 47.63 4.70 -19.75
C GLU A 206 47.05 6.11 -19.69
N GLY A 207 47.75 7.08 -20.28
CA GLY A 207 47.33 8.47 -20.36
C GLY A 207 48.29 9.30 -21.20
N LYS A 208 47.88 10.50 -21.60
CA LYS A 208 48.74 11.44 -22.37
C LYS A 208 49.99 11.81 -21.57
N ASP A 209 49.78 12.25 -20.34
CA ASP A 209 50.84 12.65 -19.41
C ASP A 209 50.65 11.85 -18.11
N ILE A 210 51.67 11.09 -17.72
CA ILE A 210 51.70 10.38 -16.42
C ILE A 210 52.78 11.03 -15.57
N THR A 211 52.37 11.74 -14.53
CA THR A 211 53.28 12.43 -13.60
C THR A 211 53.28 11.71 -12.25
N VAL A 212 54.45 11.23 -11.82
CA VAL A 212 54.64 10.61 -10.50
C VAL A 212 55.54 11.53 -9.67
N LYS A 213 54.98 12.14 -8.60
CA LYS A 213 55.71 12.99 -7.65
C LYS A 213 55.74 12.33 -6.28
N GLY A 214 56.92 11.97 -5.79
CA GLY A 214 57.13 11.49 -4.42
C GLY A 214 57.84 12.56 -3.59
N SER A 215 57.33 12.85 -2.40
CA SER A 215 58.07 13.67 -1.40
C SER A 215 59.12 12.85 -0.64
N GLY A 216 58.93 11.52 -0.59
CA GLY A 216 59.89 10.56 -0.07
C GLY A 216 60.58 9.76 -1.18
N LYS A 217 60.99 8.54 -0.87
CA LYS A 217 61.60 7.60 -1.82
C LYS A 217 60.55 6.94 -2.71
N ILE A 218 60.83 6.79 -4.00
CA ILE A 218 60.08 5.93 -4.93
C ILE A 218 60.95 4.69 -5.20
N ASP A 219 60.44 3.50 -4.87
CA ASP A 219 61.12 2.24 -5.13
C ASP A 219 60.47 1.51 -6.32
N VAL A 220 61.27 1.17 -7.33
CA VAL A 220 60.84 0.35 -8.48
C VAL A 220 61.75 -0.88 -8.53
N LYS A 221 61.17 -2.06 -8.32
CA LYS A 221 61.89 -3.34 -8.28
C LYS A 221 61.19 -4.34 -9.20
N ALA A 222 61.97 -5.07 -10.00
CA ALA A 222 61.50 -6.19 -10.80
C ALA A 222 62.43 -7.39 -10.57
N SER A 223 61.89 -8.60 -10.58
CA SER A 223 62.68 -9.84 -10.50
C SER A 223 63.37 -10.19 -11.82
N SER A 224 62.84 -9.71 -12.94
CA SER A 224 63.46 -9.78 -14.28
C SER A 224 63.88 -8.38 -14.69
N ASP A 225 63.25 -7.79 -15.70
CA ASP A 225 63.71 -6.56 -16.33
C ASP A 225 62.79 -5.38 -16.05
N ILE A 226 63.41 -4.20 -15.92
CA ILE A 226 62.71 -2.92 -16.04
C ILE A 226 63.04 -2.36 -17.42
N THR A 227 62.02 -2.22 -18.27
CA THR A 227 62.17 -1.59 -19.59
C THR A 227 61.65 -0.16 -19.55
N MET A 228 62.53 0.81 -19.80
CA MET A 228 62.17 2.23 -19.90
C MET A 228 62.48 2.74 -21.31
N LYS A 229 61.49 3.32 -21.97
CA LYS A 229 61.63 3.89 -23.31
C LYS A 229 61.08 5.32 -23.33
N GLY A 230 61.87 6.23 -23.86
CA GLY A 230 61.50 7.62 -24.07
C GLY A 230 62.50 8.27 -25.03
N SER A 231 62.10 9.36 -25.68
CA SER A 231 63.01 10.15 -26.52
C SER A 231 64.17 10.75 -25.70
N LYS A 232 63.97 10.95 -24.39
CA LYS A 232 64.99 11.38 -23.43
C LYS A 232 64.67 10.83 -22.03
N ILE A 233 65.65 10.21 -21.38
CA ILE A 233 65.58 9.77 -19.97
C ILE A 233 66.67 10.52 -19.21
N ASN A 234 66.28 11.37 -18.26
CA ASN A 234 67.22 12.10 -17.41
C ASN A 234 67.34 11.37 -16.07
N GLN A 235 68.57 11.02 -15.69
CA GLN A 235 68.92 10.50 -14.37
C GLN A 235 69.95 11.47 -13.78
N ASN A 236 69.67 12.01 -12.60
CA ASN A 236 70.55 12.93 -11.88
C ASN A 236 70.66 12.50 -10.42
#